data_AF-A0A838QUQ0-F1
#
_entry.id   AF-A0A838QUQ0-F1
#
_cell.length_a   1.000
_cell.length_b   1.000
_cell.length_c   1.000
_cell.angle_alpha   90.00
_cell.angle_beta   90.00
_cell.angle_gamma   90.00
#
_symmetry.space_group_name_H-M   'P 1'
#
loop_
_entity.id
_entity.type
_entity.pdbx_description
1 polymer ?
#
loop_
_entity_poly.entity_id
_entity_poly.type
_entity_poly.pdbx_seq_one_letter_code
_entity_poly.pdbx_strand_id
1 'polypeptide(L)'
;MAVSGSRQAGPRAAVLFTILAGAKRHRIEPWAYLREILLRSHADDPRVDEMLPDRWAAEHPDMVLTYRLEESRRKAARQRDQRQRRRTRCRPE
;
A
#
# COMPACT_ATOMS: atom_id res chain seq x y z
N MET A 1 -20.89 13.12 16.91
CA MET A 1 -21.43 11.95 16.19
C MET A 1 -20.38 10.85 16.24
N ALA A 2 -20.52 9.89 17.15
CA ALA A 2 -19.59 8.77 17.25
C ALA A 2 -19.99 7.71 16.21
N VAL A 3 -19.10 7.38 15.28
CA VAL A 3 -19.32 6.22 14.41
C VAL A 3 -19.11 4.96 15.26
N SER A 4 -20.20 4.29 15.62
CA SER A 4 -20.14 3.03 16.36
C SER A 4 -19.49 1.96 15.51
N GLY A 5 -18.23 1.64 15.80
CA GLY A 5 -17.57 0.45 15.27
C GLY A 5 -18.24 -0.80 15.83
N SER A 6 -18.89 -1.58 14.97
CA SER A 6 -19.40 -2.90 15.37
C SER A 6 -18.24 -3.80 15.81
N ARG A 7 -18.48 -4.76 16.72
CA ARG A 7 -17.44 -5.71 17.20
C ARG A 7 -16.77 -6.49 16.05
N GLN A 8 -17.46 -6.59 14.91
CA GLN A 8 -16.99 -7.22 13.67
C GLN A 8 -16.16 -6.29 12.76
N ALA A 9 -16.08 -4.99 13.08
CA ALA A 9 -15.29 -4.02 12.32
C ALA A 9 -13.78 -4.29 12.38
N GLY A 10 -13.28 -4.82 13.51
CA GLY A 10 -11.87 -5.17 13.68
C GLY A 10 -11.40 -6.24 12.69
N PRO A 11 -12.02 -7.44 12.67
CA PRO A 11 -11.64 -8.50 11.73
C PRO A 11 -11.72 -8.09 10.25
N ARG A 12 -12.79 -7.38 9.85
CA ARG A 12 -12.92 -6.92 8.45
C ARG A 12 -11.85 -5.90 8.08
N ALA A 13 -11.56 -4.96 8.98
CA ALA A 13 -10.48 -4.01 8.76
C ALA A 13 -9.13 -4.71 8.62
N ALA A 14 -8.85 -5.74 9.42
CA ALA A 14 -7.61 -6.50 9.33
C ALA A 14 -7.43 -7.20 7.96
N VAL A 15 -8.51 -7.76 7.40
CA VAL A 15 -8.51 -8.34 6.06
C VAL A 15 -8.19 -7.27 5.00
N LEU A 16 -8.89 -6.13 5.05
CA LEU A 16 -8.64 -5.01 4.13
C LEU A 16 -7.20 -4.51 4.23
N PHE A 17 -6.66 -4.34 5.44
CA PHE A 17 -5.28 -3.92 5.64
C PHE A 17 -4.28 -4.93 5.10
N THR A 18 -4.57 -6.23 5.21
CA THR A 18 -3.73 -7.28 4.62
C THR A 18 -3.71 -7.17 3.10
N ILE A 19 -4.86 -6.96 2.46
CA ILE A 19 -4.96 -6.74 1.00
C ILE A 19 -4.17 -5.50 0.57
N LEU A 20 -4.36 -4.36 1.24
CA LEU A 20 -3.61 -3.14 0.95
C LEU A 20 -2.10 -3.32 1.17
N ALA A 21 -1.69 -4.05 2.20
CA ALA A 21 -0.29 -4.35 2.45
C ALA A 21 0.32 -5.19 1.33
N GLY A 22 -0.44 -6.15 0.79
CA GLY A 22 -0.11 -6.89 -0.44
C GLY A 22 0.10 -5.94 -1.61
N ALA A 23 -0.90 -5.12 -1.96
CA ALA A 23 -0.78 -4.15 -3.06
C ALA A 23 0.49 -3.28 -2.94
N LYS A 24 0.74 -2.76 -1.72
CA LYS A 24 1.92 -1.95 -1.46
C LYS A 24 3.24 -2.71 -1.63
N ARG A 25 3.31 -3.97 -1.21
CA ARG A 25 4.51 -4.83 -1.38
C ARG A 25 4.84 -5.02 -2.85
N HIS A 26 3.80 -5.20 -3.68
CA HIS A 26 3.92 -5.37 -5.13
C HIS A 26 3.90 -4.05 -5.89
N ARG A 27 3.96 -2.91 -5.19
CA ARG A 27 4.04 -1.55 -5.75
C ARG A 27 2.83 -1.17 -6.61
N ILE A 28 1.68 -1.77 -6.33
CA ILE A 28 0.42 -1.52 -7.01
C ILE A 28 -0.28 -0.30 -6.41
N GLU A 29 -1.05 0.42 -7.22
CA GLU A 29 -2.01 1.42 -6.79
C GLU A 29 -3.07 0.78 -5.86
N PRO A 30 -3.07 1.10 -4.56
CA PRO A 30 -3.86 0.32 -3.59
C PRO A 30 -5.37 0.40 -3.80
N TRP A 31 -5.89 1.53 -4.29
CA TRP A 31 -7.33 1.72 -4.44
C TRP A 31 -7.88 0.93 -5.63
N ALA A 32 -7.20 0.93 -6.76
CA ALA A 32 -7.55 0.17 -7.96
C ALA A 32 -7.62 -1.33 -7.65
N TYR A 33 -6.58 -1.85 -7.00
CA TYR A 33 -6.50 -3.26 -6.62
C TYR A 33 -7.59 -3.66 -5.62
N LEU A 34 -7.81 -2.85 -4.58
CA LEU A 34 -8.88 -3.11 -3.62
C LEU A 34 -10.26 -3.08 -4.28
N ARG A 35 -10.53 -2.08 -5.11
CA ARG A 35 -11.80 -1.94 -5.82
C ARG A 35 -12.08 -3.19 -6.65
N GLU A 36 -11.09 -3.66 -7.40
CA GLU A 36 -11.28 -4.82 -8.27
C GLU A 36 -11.50 -6.12 -7.49
N ILE A 37 -10.73 -6.34 -6.41
CA ILE A 37 -10.97 -7.48 -5.51
C ILE A 37 -12.39 -7.46 -4.95
N LEU A 38 -12.87 -6.30 -4.51
CA LEU A 38 -14.23 -6.17 -3.96
C LEU A 38 -15.28 -6.46 -5.03
N LEU A 39 -15.12 -5.91 -6.25
CA LEU A 39 -16.05 -6.15 -7.35
C LEU A 39 -16.11 -7.62 -7.76
N ARG A 40 -14.96 -8.29 -7.88
CA ARG A 40 -14.90 -9.72 -8.23
C ARG A 40 -15.42 -10.63 -7.11
N SER A 41 -15.14 -10.28 -5.85
CA SER A 41 -15.67 -11.01 -4.69
C SER A 41 -17.20 -10.92 -4.61
N HIS A 42 -17.78 -9.78 -4.98
CA HIS A 42 -19.23 -9.62 -5.05
C HIS A 42 -19.88 -10.36 -6.23
N ALA A 43 -19.10 -10.71 -7.26
CA ALA A 43 -19.57 -11.43 -8.44
C ALA A 43 -19.39 -12.96 -8.34
N ASP A 44 -18.91 -13.48 -7.20
CA ASP A 44 -18.55 -14.89 -6.99
C ASP A 44 -17.62 -15.44 -8.10
N ASP A 45 -16.67 -14.61 -8.57
CA ASP A 45 -15.75 -14.97 -9.64
C ASP A 45 -14.76 -16.06 -9.17
N PRO A 46 -14.71 -17.24 -9.81
CA PRO A 46 -13.80 -18.32 -9.41
C PRO A 46 -12.32 -18.01 -9.69
N ARG A 47 -12.01 -16.96 -10.46
CA ARG A 47 -10.64 -16.62 -10.87
C ARG A 47 -9.88 -15.78 -9.84
N VAL A 48 -9.98 -16.19 -8.57
CA VAL A 48 -9.26 -15.56 -7.45
C VAL A 48 -7.74 -15.58 -7.67
N ASP A 49 -7.27 -16.59 -8.40
CA ASP A 49 -5.88 -16.74 -8.83
C ASP A 49 -5.35 -15.56 -9.67
N GLU A 50 -6.19 -14.89 -10.46
CA GLU A 50 -5.82 -13.69 -11.23
C GLU A 50 -5.62 -12.48 -10.30
N MET A 51 -6.32 -12.47 -9.16
CA MET A 51 -6.19 -11.44 -8.12
C MET A 51 -4.98 -11.64 -7.22
N LEU A 52 -4.02 -12.50 -7.58
CA LEU A 52 -2.72 -12.49 -6.91
C LEU A 52 -1.98 -11.20 -7.30
N PRO A 53 -1.35 -10.49 -6.34
CA PRO A 53 -0.74 -9.19 -6.59
C PRO A 53 0.24 -9.19 -7.77
N ASP A 54 1.07 -10.22 -7.90
CA ASP A 54 2.05 -10.33 -8.98
C ASP A 54 1.39 -10.47 -10.36
N ARG A 55 0.31 -11.25 -10.44
CA ARG A 55 -0.41 -11.52 -11.70
C ARG A 55 -1.22 -10.30 -12.13
N TRP A 56 -1.95 -9.70 -11.18
CA TRP A 56 -2.67 -8.46 -11.44
C TRP A 56 -1.73 -7.33 -11.87
N ALA A 57 -0.56 -7.19 -11.23
CA ALA A 57 0.42 -6.18 -11.64
C ALA A 57 0.96 -6.41 -13.07
N ALA A 58 1.08 -7.66 -13.50
CA ALA A 58 1.50 -7.99 -14.86
C ALA A 58 0.43 -7.63 -15.91
N GLU A 59 -0.86 -7.78 -15.55
CA GLU A 59 -2.00 -7.41 -16.39
C GLU A 59 -2.27 -5.89 -16.39
N HIS A 60 -1.92 -5.19 -15.31
CA HIS A 60 -2.18 -3.76 -15.11
C HIS A 60 -0.88 -2.95 -14.89
N PRO A 61 0.01 -2.85 -15.90
CA PRO A 61 1.28 -2.15 -15.77
C PRO A 61 1.12 -0.66 -15.43
N ASP A 62 0.05 -0.01 -15.92
CA ASP A 62 -0.25 1.41 -15.63
C ASP A 62 -0.55 1.67 -14.15
N MET A 63 -0.96 0.63 -13.42
CA MET A 63 -1.30 0.71 -12.00
C MET A 63 -0.09 0.41 -11.10
N VAL A 64 1.08 0.12 -11.67
CA VAL A 64 2.32 -0.07 -10.91
C VAL A 64 2.98 1.29 -10.64
N LEU A 65 3.00 1.69 -9.36
CA LEU A 65 3.46 2.98 -8.86
C LEU A 65 4.99 3.10 -8.74
N THR A 66 5.73 2.75 -9.79
CA THR A 66 7.21 2.81 -9.82
C THR A 66 7.72 4.23 -9.51
N TYR A 67 7.26 5.22 -10.25
CA TYR A 67 7.69 6.62 -10.12
C TYR A 67 7.39 7.23 -8.74
N ARG A 68 6.16 7.05 -8.22
CA ARG A 68 5.74 7.61 -6.92
C ARG A 68 6.56 7.02 -5.77
N LEU A 69 6.96 5.75 -5.86
CA LEU A 69 7.82 5.12 -4.87
C LEU A 69 9.25 5.64 -4.92
N GLU A 70 9.80 5.85 -6.12
CA GLU A 70 11.12 6.46 -6.30
C GLU A 70 11.17 7.88 -5.74
N GLU A 71 10.13 8.67 -5.99
CA GLU A 71 10.00 10.01 -5.43
C GLU A 71 9.97 9.98 -3.89
N SER A 72 9.18 9.08 -3.31
CA SER A 72 9.11 8.88 -1.86
C SER A 72 10.46 8.45 -1.26
N ARG A 73 11.18 7.53 -1.93
CA ARG A 73 12.53 7.10 -1.53
C ARG A 73 13.53 8.25 -1.58
N ARG A 74 13.49 9.07 -2.64
CA ARG A 74 14.34 10.28 -2.77
C ARG A 74 14.04 11.28 -1.65
N LYS A 75 12.77 11.53 -1.34
CA LYS A 75 12.35 12.40 -0.23
C LYS A 75 12.83 11.84 1.12
N ALA A 76 12.69 10.54 1.35
CA ALA A 76 13.16 9.88 2.58
C ALA A 76 14.69 9.96 2.73
N ALA A 77 15.45 9.76 1.65
CA ALA A 77 16.90 9.91 1.64
C ALA A 77 17.31 11.35 2.02
N ARG A 78 16.71 12.36 1.37
CA ARG A 78 16.94 13.77 1.72
C ARG A 78 16.65 14.09 3.19
N GLN A 79 15.55 13.56 3.73
CA GLN A 79 15.23 13.74 5.14
C GLN A 79 16.24 13.08 6.07
N ARG A 80 16.73 11.87 5.73
CA ARG A 80 17.77 11.17 6.50
C ARG A 80 19.08 11.97 6.50
N ASP A 81 19.51 12.44 5.33
CA ASP A 81 20.73 13.25 5.19
C ASP A 81 20.64 14.53 5.99
N GLN A 82 19.50 15.23 5.94
CA GLN A 82 19.26 16.42 6.74
C GLN A 82 19.33 16.13 8.25
N ARG A 83 18.71 15.04 8.71
CA ARG A 83 18.78 14.62 10.12
C ARG A 83 20.22 14.29 10.54
N GLN A 84 20.99 13.63 9.67
CA GLN A 84 22.38 13.29 9.95
C GLN A 84 23.27 14.53 10.01
N ARG A 85 23.11 15.48 9.08
CA ARG A 85 23.80 16.78 9.10
C ARG A 85 23.50 17.59 10.36
N ARG A 86 22.24 17.56 10.83
CA ARG A 86 21.87 18.18 12.13
C ARG A 86 22.59 17.51 13.31
N ARG A 87 22.69 16.18 13.30
CA ARG A 87 23.39 15.41 14.36
C ARG A 87 24.90 15.68 14.40
N THR A 88 25.58 15.68 13.25
CA THR A 88 27.00 15.98 13.19
C THR A 88 27.31 17.43 13.54
N ARG A 89 26.42 18.38 13.21
CA ARG A 89 26.57 19.80 13.59
C ARG A 89 26.39 20.06 15.10
N CYS A 90 25.59 19.25 15.80
CA CYS A 90 25.34 19.41 17.23
C CYS A 90 26.19 18.49 18.12
N ARG A 91 27.17 17.76 17.58
CA ARG A 91 28.13 16.99 18.39
C ARG A 91 29.25 17.94 18.86
N PRO A 92 29.31 18.33 20.14
CA PRO A 92 30.43 19.12 20.65
C PRO A 92 31.69 18.25 20.68
N GLU A 93 32.84 18.90 20.44
CA GLU A 93 34.19 18.37 20.68
C GLU A 93 34.47 18.29 22.18
#